data_AF-A0A6P0W2K2-F1
#
_entry.id   AF-A0A6P0W2K2-F1
#
_cell.length_a   1.000
_cell.length_b   1.000
_cell.length_c   1.000
_cell.angle_alpha   90.00
_cell.angle_beta   90.00
_cell.angle_gamma   90.00
#
_symmetry.space_group_name_H-M   'P 1'
#
loop_
_entity.id
_entity.type
_entity.pdbx_description
1 polymer ?
#
loop_
_entity_poly.entity_id
_entity_poly.type
_entity_poly.pdbx_seq_one_letter_code
_entity_poly.pdbx_strand_id
1 'polypeptide(L)'
;MVNTKVSFWLIPSEEDRAFFQKMIDSLGQEYDAPSFTPHVTIYSGEHTPDDNIAELIEKSTKEVKSFSLRVEKLEYTEEFTKTLFVQFLPCAILTHISENIRSSSTS
;
A
#
# COMPACT_ATOMS: atom_id res chain seq x y z
N MET A 1 7.67 -23.34 -13.03
CA MET A 1 6.46 -22.73 -12.43
C MET A 1 6.63 -21.23 -12.53
N VAL A 2 5.58 -20.47 -12.87
CA VAL A 2 5.69 -19.02 -13.09
C VAL A 2 5.24 -18.33 -11.81
N ASN A 3 6.16 -17.62 -11.17
CA ASN A 3 5.83 -16.75 -10.05
C ASN A 3 4.96 -15.58 -10.54
N THR A 4 3.96 -15.22 -9.76
CA THR A 4 3.09 -14.06 -10.06
C THR A 4 3.54 -12.88 -9.22
N LYS A 5 3.69 -11.70 -9.83
CA LYS A 5 3.91 -10.47 -9.09
C LYS A 5 2.60 -9.98 -8.47
N VAL A 6 2.61 -9.79 -7.17
CA VAL A 6 1.46 -9.32 -6.40
C VAL A 6 1.86 -8.10 -5.58
N SER A 7 0.92 -7.19 -5.38
CA SER A 7 1.08 -6.08 -4.44
C SER A 7 -0.15 -5.99 -3.55
N PHE A 8 0.09 -5.82 -2.25
CA PHE A 8 -0.96 -5.66 -1.26
C PHE A 8 -1.03 -4.20 -0.83
N TRP A 9 -2.25 -3.69 -0.72
CA TRP A 9 -2.53 -2.28 -0.51
C TRP A 9 -3.49 -2.10 0.66
N LEU A 10 -3.23 -1.11 1.49
CA LEU A 10 -4.23 -0.53 2.38
C LEU A 10 -4.95 0.59 1.62
N ILE A 11 -6.27 0.51 1.61
CA ILE A 11 -7.14 1.54 1.05
C ILE A 11 -7.58 2.46 2.19
N PRO A 12 -7.47 3.80 2.03
CA PRO A 12 -7.94 4.74 3.04
C PRO A 12 -9.44 4.59 3.33
N SER A 13 -9.88 5.19 4.43
CA SER A 13 -11.30 5.37 4.73
C SER A 13 -12.00 6.10 3.58
N GLU A 14 -13.33 5.99 3.47
CA GLU A 14 -14.06 6.61 2.35
C GLU A 14 -13.83 8.13 2.24
N GLU A 15 -13.82 8.83 3.39
CA GLU A 15 -13.57 10.26 3.45
C GLU A 15 -12.15 10.61 2.97
N ASP A 16 -11.13 9.94 3.52
CA ASP A 16 -9.74 10.17 3.14
C ASP A 16 -9.49 9.79 1.67
N ARG A 17 -10.09 8.69 1.21
CA ARG A 17 -9.98 8.22 -0.18
C ARG A 17 -10.53 9.26 -1.14
N ALA A 18 -11.70 9.84 -0.84
CA ALA A 18 -12.28 10.89 -1.67
C ALA A 18 -11.40 12.15 -1.70
N PHE A 19 -10.86 12.55 -0.56
CA PHE A 19 -9.93 13.67 -0.46
C PHE A 19 -8.67 13.46 -1.31
N PHE A 20 -7.98 12.33 -1.15
CA PHE A 20 -6.75 12.05 -1.89
C PHE A 20 -7.01 11.78 -3.37
N GLN A 21 -8.11 11.10 -3.73
CA GLN A 21 -8.45 10.85 -5.13
C GLN A 21 -8.62 12.16 -5.89
N LYS A 22 -9.33 13.14 -5.31
CA LYS A 22 -9.49 14.46 -5.93
C LYS A 22 -8.14 15.14 -6.19
N MET A 23 -7.20 15.03 -5.26
CA MET A 23 -5.85 15.58 -5.41
C MET A 23 -5.06 14.86 -6.50
N ILE A 24 -5.08 13.53 -6.52
CA ILE A 24 -4.44 12.69 -7.54
C ILE A 24 -5.00 13.01 -8.93
N ASP A 25 -6.32 13.12 -9.07
CA ASP A 25 -6.97 13.43 -10.35
C ASP A 25 -6.58 14.82 -10.86
N SER A 26 -6.55 15.81 -9.95
CA SER A 26 -6.18 17.18 -10.29
C SER A 26 -4.72 17.26 -10.79
N LEU A 27 -3.80 16.59 -10.08
CA LEU A 27 -2.39 16.51 -10.48
C LEU A 27 -2.21 15.71 -11.78
N GLY A 28 -2.92 14.60 -11.93
CA GLY A 28 -2.90 13.78 -13.14
C GLY A 28 -3.32 14.57 -14.38
N GLN A 29 -4.37 15.37 -14.25
CA GLN A 29 -4.82 16.26 -15.33
C GLN A 29 -3.80 17.37 -15.64
N GLU A 30 -3.22 18.00 -14.61
CA GLU A 30 -2.29 19.13 -14.78
C GLU A 30 -0.98 18.71 -15.46
N TYR A 31 -0.47 17.52 -15.11
CA TYR A 31 0.85 17.03 -15.54
C TYR A 31 0.81 15.88 -16.54
N ASP A 32 -0.36 15.58 -17.13
CA ASP A 32 -0.58 14.45 -18.06
C ASP A 32 -0.08 13.11 -17.47
N ALA A 33 -0.39 12.87 -16.21
CA ALA A 33 0.01 11.69 -15.45
C ALA A 33 -1.19 10.77 -15.18
N PRO A 34 -0.97 9.45 -15.06
CA PRO A 34 -2.05 8.51 -14.80
C PRO A 34 -2.69 8.75 -13.42
N SER A 35 -4.02 8.77 -13.38
CA SER A 35 -4.74 8.69 -12.11
C SER A 35 -4.72 7.25 -11.57
N PHE A 36 -4.67 7.12 -10.24
CA PHE A 36 -4.67 5.84 -9.54
C PHE A 36 -5.48 5.95 -8.24
N THR A 37 -5.93 4.81 -7.71
CA THR A 37 -6.61 4.76 -6.41
C THR A 37 -5.61 5.06 -5.29
N PRO A 38 -5.87 6.01 -4.38
CA PRO A 38 -4.97 6.29 -3.27
C PRO A 38 -4.83 5.04 -2.39
N HIS A 39 -3.58 4.67 -2.10
CA HIS A 39 -3.27 3.47 -1.34
C HIS A 39 -1.92 3.58 -0.63
N VAL A 40 -1.72 2.73 0.38
CA VAL A 40 -0.42 2.47 0.99
C VAL A 40 0.00 1.06 0.63
N THR A 41 1.13 0.91 -0.08
CA THR A 41 1.67 -0.41 -0.40
C THR A 41 2.30 -1.03 0.85
N ILE A 42 1.80 -2.19 1.28
CA ILE A 42 2.31 -2.91 2.46
C ILE A 42 3.32 -4.00 2.07
N TYR A 43 3.18 -4.52 0.86
CA TYR A 43 4.06 -5.53 0.27
C TYR A 43 3.95 -5.47 -1.26
N SER A 44 5.07 -5.70 -1.93
CA SER A 44 5.15 -5.90 -3.38
C SER A 44 6.23 -6.94 -3.63
N GLY A 45 5.90 -8.03 -4.32
CA GLY A 45 6.82 -9.15 -4.49
C GLY A 45 6.23 -10.28 -5.32
N GLU A 46 6.96 -11.39 -5.35
CA GLU A 46 6.55 -12.61 -6.04
C GLU A 46 5.81 -13.55 -5.10
N HIS A 47 4.79 -14.24 -5.62
CA HIS A 47 4.13 -15.37 -4.97
C HIS A 47 4.11 -16.57 -5.89
N THR A 48 4.20 -17.74 -5.29
CA THR A 48 4.02 -19.00 -5.99
C THR A 48 2.53 -19.26 -6.23
N PRO A 49 2.16 -20.00 -7.29
CA PRO A 49 0.76 -20.38 -7.52
C PRO A 49 0.13 -21.22 -6.41
N ASP A 50 0.96 -21.86 -5.58
CA ASP A 50 0.53 -22.69 -4.47
C ASP A 50 0.24 -21.85 -3.20
N ASP A 51 0.64 -20.57 -3.19
CA ASP A 51 0.41 -19.67 -2.06
C ASP A 51 -1.07 -19.29 -1.94
N ASN A 52 -1.68 -19.61 -0.80
CA ASN A 52 -3.02 -19.13 -0.48
C ASN A 52 -2.97 -17.68 0.02
N ILE A 53 -2.97 -16.73 -0.92
CA ILE A 53 -2.95 -15.28 -0.66
C ILE A 53 -4.05 -14.85 0.31
N ALA A 54 -5.25 -15.41 0.18
CA ALA A 54 -6.39 -15.03 1.02
C ALA A 54 -6.15 -15.42 2.49
N GLU A 55 -5.65 -16.63 2.73
CA GLU A 55 -5.29 -17.10 4.06
C GLU A 55 -4.13 -16.32 4.66
N LEU A 56 -3.15 -15.92 3.83
CA LEU A 56 -2.04 -15.06 4.24
C LEU A 56 -2.54 -13.70 4.75
N ILE A 57 -3.41 -13.04 3.98
CA ILE A 57 -3.99 -11.75 4.37
C ILE A 57 -4.79 -11.93 5.65
N GLU A 58 -5.68 -12.93 5.71
CA GLU A 58 -6.52 -13.20 6.88
C GLU A 58 -5.67 -13.38 8.15
N LYS A 59 -4.64 -14.23 8.10
CA LYS A 59 -3.73 -14.45 9.25
C LYS A 59 -3.00 -13.18 9.64
N SER A 60 -2.56 -12.38 8.67
CA SER A 60 -1.79 -11.15 8.90
C SER A 60 -2.63 -10.02 9.46
N THR A 61 -3.94 -10.02 9.22
CA THR A 61 -4.85 -8.93 9.63
C THR A 61 -5.90 -9.34 10.66
N LYS A 62 -5.96 -10.61 11.08
CA LYS A 62 -7.02 -11.16 11.94
C LYS A 62 -7.31 -10.34 13.20
N GLU A 63 -6.26 -9.86 13.87
CA GLU A 63 -6.37 -9.09 15.11
C GLU A 63 -6.29 -7.58 14.90
N VAL A 64 -6.13 -7.14 13.66
CA VAL A 64 -5.96 -5.73 13.32
C VAL A 64 -7.32 -5.09 13.05
N LYS A 65 -7.70 -4.14 13.90
CA LYS A 65 -8.81 -3.22 13.64
C LYS A 65 -8.34 -2.06 12.76
N SER A 66 -9.29 -1.32 12.20
CA SER A 66 -9.02 -0.06 11.52
C SER A 66 -8.14 0.86 12.39
N PHE A 67 -7.13 1.47 11.77
CA PHE A 67 -6.15 2.32 12.43
C PHE A 67 -5.84 3.54 11.57
N SER A 68 -5.26 4.56 12.20
CA SER A 68 -4.86 5.79 11.50
C SER A 68 -3.35 5.85 11.36
N LEU A 69 -2.89 6.30 10.19
CA LEU A 69 -1.51 6.67 9.96
C LEU A 69 -1.35 8.18 10.15
N ARG A 70 -0.27 8.59 10.81
CA ARG A 70 0.02 10.01 11.02
C ARG A 70 0.96 10.47 9.92
N VAL A 71 0.53 11.48 9.16
CA VAL A 71 1.39 12.13 8.17
C VAL A 71 2.54 12.82 8.90
N GLU A 72 3.76 12.52 8.47
CA GLU A 72 4.95 13.24 8.90
C GLU A 72 5.17 14.46 7.99
N LYS A 73 5.21 14.22 6.67
CA LYS A 73 5.47 15.25 5.65
C LYS A 73 5.10 14.76 4.25
N LEU A 74 5.07 15.69 3.31
CA LEU A 74 5.04 15.43 1.87
C LEU A 74 6.48 15.41 1.35
N GLU A 75 6.81 14.44 0.51
CA GLU A 75 8.14 14.25 -0.09
C GLU A 75 8.04 13.95 -1.58
N TYR A 76 9.16 14.09 -2.29
CA TYR A 76 9.27 13.84 -3.72
C TYR A 76 10.64 13.28 -4.08
N THR A 77 10.71 12.48 -5.14
CA THR A 77 11.98 12.02 -5.74
C THR A 77 11.87 11.98 -7.27
N GLU A 78 12.98 11.67 -7.95
CA GLU A 78 12.99 11.43 -9.41
C GLU A 78 12.55 10.00 -9.78
N GLU A 79 12.26 9.14 -8.80
CA GLU A 79 11.74 7.79 -9.05
C GLU A 79 10.28 7.88 -9.51
N PHE A 80 9.94 7.32 -10.67
CA PHE A 80 8.60 7.42 -11.26
C PHE A 80 7.46 7.13 -10.27
N THR A 81 7.59 6.06 -9.48
CA THR A 81 6.60 5.64 -8.46
C THR A 81 6.63 6.44 -7.16
N LYS A 82 7.58 7.37 -7.00
CA LYS A 82 7.73 8.25 -5.82
C LYS A 82 7.94 9.71 -6.22
N THR A 83 7.37 10.11 -7.34
CA THR A 83 7.42 11.50 -7.83
C THR A 83 6.83 12.48 -6.81
N LEU A 84 5.74 12.12 -6.13
CA LEU A 84 5.18 12.86 -5.00
C LEU A 84 4.47 11.86 -4.08
N PHE A 85 4.80 11.85 -2.79
CA PHE A 85 4.23 10.89 -1.85
C PHE A 85 4.14 11.43 -0.43
N VAL A 86 3.21 10.87 0.33
CA VAL A 86 3.02 11.17 1.75
C VAL A 86 3.91 10.24 2.58
N GLN A 87 4.81 10.82 3.36
CA GLN A 87 5.57 10.09 4.35
C GLN A 87 4.78 10.04 5.65
N PHE A 88 4.61 8.83 6.20
CA PHE A 88 3.97 8.61 7.50
C PHE A 88 5.00 8.39 8.61
N LEU A 89 4.65 8.78 9.82
CA LEU A 89 5.38 8.39 11.01
C LEU A 89 5.33 6.85 11.19
N PRO A 90 6.36 6.23 11.81
CA PRO A 90 6.36 4.80 12.09
C PRO A 90 5.09 4.34 12.80
N CYS A 91 4.46 3.28 12.28
CA CYS A 91 3.24 2.70 12.83
C CYS A 91 3.48 1.21 13.09
N ALA A 92 3.49 0.82 14.36
CA ALA A 92 3.76 -0.57 14.75
C ALA A 92 2.79 -1.58 14.13
N ILE A 93 1.50 -1.21 13.97
CA ILE A 93 0.48 -2.06 13.34
C ILE A 93 0.83 -2.32 11.87
N LEU A 94 1.18 -1.26 11.13
CA LEU A 94 1.55 -1.36 9.71
C LEU A 94 2.83 -2.19 9.53
N THR A 95 3.84 -1.95 10.37
CA THR A 95 5.08 -2.72 10.36
C THR A 95 4.81 -4.20 10.60
N HIS A 96 4.00 -4.53 11.61
CA HIS A 96 3.65 -5.90 11.94
C HIS A 96 2.95 -6.63 10.79
N ILE A 97 1.98 -5.98 10.12
CA ILE A 97 1.32 -6.56 8.95
C ILE A 97 2.32 -6.80 7.82
N SER A 98 3.17 -5.82 7.50
CA SER A 98 4.15 -5.93 6.41
C SER A 98 5.16 -7.06 6.65
N GLU A 99 5.59 -7.23 7.90
CA GLU A 99 6.53 -8.29 8.31
C GLU A 99 5.88 -9.68 8.24
N ASN A 100 4.65 -9.83 8.73
CA ASN A 100 3.91 -11.11 8.68
C ASN A 100 3.67 -11.58 7.24
N ILE A 101 3.35 -10.65 6.34
CA ILE A 101 3.20 -10.95 4.92
C ILE A 101 4.53 -11.40 4.34
N ARG A 102 5.62 -10.66 4.61
CA ARG A 102 6.94 -10.93 4.04
C ARG A 102 7.52 -12.27 4.50
N SER A 103 7.42 -12.60 5.79
CA SER A 103 7.94 -13.85 6.35
C SER A 103 7.27 -15.08 5.75
N SER A 104 5.97 -14.97 5.47
CA SER A 104 5.20 -16.05 4.84
C SER A 104 5.44 -16.18 3.34
N SER A 105 5.96 -15.14 2.68
CA SER A 105 6.26 -15.13 1.22
C SER A 105 7.63 -15.72 0.88
N THR A 106 8.43 -16.10 1.89
CA THR A 106 9.83 -16.57 1.72
C THR A 106 10.02 -18.03 2.17
N SER A 107 8.92 -18.78 2.32
CA SER A 107 8.93 -20.20 2.76
C SER A 107 8.74 -21.16 1.60
#